data_AF-A0A524EQF6-F1
#
_entry.id   AF-A0A524EQF6-F1
#
_cell.length_a   1.000
_cell.length_b   1.000
_cell.length_c   1.000
_cell.angle_alpha   90.00
_cell.angle_beta   90.00
_cell.angle_gamma   90.00
#
_symmetry.space_group_name_H-M   'P 1'
#
loop_
_entity.id
_entity.type
_entity.pdbx_description
1 polymer ?
#
loop_
_entity_poly.entity_id
_entity_poly.type
_entity_poly.pdbx_seq_one_letter_code
_entity_poly.pdbx_strand_id
1 'polypeptide(L)'
;MPKKKLGIFQLQKIRNQALQKFSIDRSKEIIMIEYEILNLEEIKGMLSSFNDLQSAYNLLKSLSNEFPINNIEIESLKLSEEELNRVNFILNSIQSLIDDLLPVTEHNIILFNAFQNELLTKFKRSYKQKLKSLELNKKNLQILGNSLIKNKNISKIVSNITYIHSLKLTQWLELIDSLKENTTFNLIIEKINIFYQDLIKARLNEQLNMVRDKFDETFINEYKKAFYENPSLSFSEYRQTYEASLTKEELDLKQDIIKNNQERLEFEKLKKNQEKQDALYQDYLRLPSKEFERKRRKEHRGKLSKVDLKVNNIKIEISKETSEKIEKFKDSFDKSIKNRYLAEEDDGANPIDLIRERKKKKTEEFKRYKKHFEAE
;
A
#
# COMPACT_ATOMS: atom_id res chain seq x y z
N MET A 1 -12.86 54.82 45.78
CA MET A 1 -12.78 53.80 44.71
C MET A 1 -13.27 54.38 43.37
N PRO A 2 -12.39 54.86 42.46
CA PRO A 2 -12.72 54.79 41.02
C PRO A 2 -11.54 54.55 40.04
N LYS A 3 -10.29 54.39 40.51
CA LYS A 3 -9.10 54.38 39.62
C LYS A 3 -8.88 53.08 38.82
N LYS A 4 -9.38 51.92 39.28
CA LYS A 4 -9.19 50.63 38.57
C LYS A 4 -10.09 50.45 37.34
N LYS A 5 -11.28 51.07 37.28
CA LYS A 5 -12.18 50.94 36.13
C LYS A 5 -11.75 51.78 34.91
N LEU A 6 -11.08 52.91 35.13
CA LEU A 6 -10.56 53.74 34.03
C LEU A 6 -9.43 53.05 33.23
N GLY A 7 -8.54 52.32 33.90
CA GLY A 7 -7.43 51.61 33.23
C GLY A 7 -7.90 50.49 32.30
N ILE A 8 -8.93 49.75 32.71
CA ILE A 8 -9.51 48.67 31.89
C ILE A 8 -10.17 49.25 30.64
N PHE A 9 -10.92 50.35 30.77
CA PHE A 9 -11.58 51.00 29.64
C PHE A 9 -10.58 51.57 28.61
N GLN A 10 -9.46 52.15 29.08
CA GLN A 10 -8.43 52.65 28.18
C GLN A 10 -7.68 51.52 27.46
N LEU A 11 -7.36 50.42 28.15
CA LEU A 11 -6.73 49.26 27.52
C LEU A 11 -7.65 48.59 26.48
N GLN A 12 -8.95 48.56 26.75
CA GLN A 12 -9.94 47.99 25.81
C GLN A 12 -10.13 48.89 24.59
N LYS A 13 -10.07 50.22 24.76
CA LYS A 13 -10.08 51.19 23.66
C LYS A 13 -8.82 51.06 22.79
N ILE A 14 -7.63 50.94 23.40
CA ILE A 14 -6.36 50.74 22.67
C ILE A 14 -6.39 49.40 21.92
N ARG A 15 -6.88 48.33 22.54
CA ARG A 15 -7.03 47.02 21.90
C ARG A 15 -7.97 47.10 20.68
N ASN A 16 -9.11 47.77 20.81
CA ASN A 16 -10.06 47.89 19.71
C ASN A 16 -9.53 48.79 18.58
N GLN A 17 -8.79 49.86 18.90
CA GLN A 17 -8.12 50.68 17.91
C GLN A 17 -7.00 49.92 17.19
N ALA A 18 -6.23 49.10 17.91
CA ALA A 18 -5.20 48.24 17.31
C ALA A 18 -5.82 47.17 16.40
N LEU A 19 -6.95 46.56 16.79
CA LEU A 19 -7.68 45.59 15.98
C LEU A 19 -8.30 46.22 14.73
N GLN A 20 -8.86 47.43 14.83
CA GLN A 20 -9.34 48.17 13.67
C GLN A 20 -8.21 48.53 12.72
N LYS A 21 -7.07 48.99 13.24
CA LYS A 21 -5.91 49.31 12.41
C LYS A 21 -5.35 48.07 11.70
N PHE A 22 -5.25 46.93 12.40
CA PHE A 22 -4.89 45.63 11.81
C PHE A 22 -5.89 45.15 10.75
N SER A 23 -7.19 45.40 10.96
CA SER A 23 -8.25 45.02 10.01
C SER A 23 -8.20 45.88 8.75
N ILE A 24 -7.89 47.17 8.88
CA ILE A 24 -7.77 48.12 7.76
C ILE A 24 -6.48 47.88 6.97
N ASP A 25 -5.36 47.56 7.64
CA ASP A 25 -4.11 47.24 6.94
C ASP A 25 -4.22 45.90 6.20
N ARG A 26 -4.91 44.90 6.77
CA ARG A 26 -5.23 43.66 6.05
C ARG A 26 -6.18 43.87 4.90
N SER A 27 -7.21 44.71 5.03
CA SER A 27 -8.12 44.95 3.92
C SER A 27 -7.44 45.73 2.79
N LYS A 28 -6.52 46.66 3.10
CA LYS A 28 -5.68 47.33 2.09
C LYS A 28 -4.68 46.38 1.44
N GLU A 29 -4.06 45.46 2.19
CA GLU A 29 -3.24 44.38 1.60
C GLU A 29 -4.09 43.47 0.70
N ILE A 30 -5.29 43.07 1.14
CA ILE A 30 -6.19 42.21 0.35
C ILE A 30 -6.65 42.92 -0.94
N ILE A 31 -6.98 44.22 -0.86
CA ILE A 31 -7.43 45.01 -2.02
C ILE A 31 -6.26 45.33 -2.98
N MET A 32 -5.03 45.53 -2.48
CA MET A 32 -3.85 45.62 -3.35
C MET A 32 -3.45 44.26 -3.95
N ILE A 33 -3.71 43.17 -3.25
CA ILE A 33 -3.45 41.80 -3.74
C ILE A 33 -4.40 41.42 -4.88
N GLU A 34 -5.60 41.99 -4.97
CA GLU A 34 -6.57 41.70 -6.04
C GLU A 34 -6.21 42.30 -7.42
N TYR A 35 -5.36 43.34 -7.50
CA TYR A 35 -5.08 44.03 -8.78
C TYR A 35 -3.82 43.57 -9.54
N GLU A 36 -3.07 42.56 -9.07
CA GLU A 36 -1.87 42.03 -9.75
C GLU A 36 -1.88 40.50 -9.93
N ILE A 37 -3.05 39.88 -10.02
CA ILE A 37 -3.15 38.42 -10.20
C ILE A 37 -3.45 38.11 -11.66
N LEU A 38 -2.42 37.74 -12.42
CA LEU A 38 -2.55 36.91 -13.62
C LEU A 38 -3.40 35.68 -13.26
N ASN A 39 -4.69 35.71 -13.57
CA ASN A 39 -5.61 34.63 -13.22
C ASN A 39 -5.43 33.49 -14.23
N LEU A 40 -5.31 32.25 -13.76
CA LEU A 40 -5.11 31.09 -14.63
C LEU A 40 -6.27 30.91 -15.62
N GLU A 41 -7.47 31.36 -15.22
CA GLU A 41 -8.67 31.37 -16.06
C GLU A 41 -8.59 32.44 -17.15
N GLU A 42 -8.02 33.62 -16.87
CA GLU A 42 -7.78 34.66 -17.88
C GLU A 42 -6.71 34.22 -18.88
N ILE A 43 -5.62 33.60 -18.40
CA ILE A 43 -4.60 33.01 -19.27
C ILE A 43 -5.23 31.93 -20.15
N LYS A 44 -6.06 31.04 -19.58
CA LYS A 44 -6.78 30.02 -20.38
C LYS A 44 -7.77 30.63 -21.37
N GLY A 45 -8.47 31.71 -20.99
CA GLY A 45 -9.37 32.45 -21.86
C GLY A 45 -8.66 33.13 -23.02
N MET A 46 -7.43 33.61 -22.83
CA MET A 46 -6.60 34.18 -23.90
C MET A 46 -6.04 33.10 -24.85
N LEU A 47 -5.97 31.84 -24.42
CA LEU A 47 -5.41 30.72 -25.18
C LEU A 47 -6.46 29.95 -25.99
N SER A 48 -7.77 30.15 -25.75
CA SER A 48 -8.82 29.41 -26.45
C SER A 48 -8.89 29.73 -27.94
N SER A 49 -8.80 31.02 -28.30
CA SER A 49 -8.78 31.49 -29.69
C SER A 49 -7.56 30.99 -30.48
N PHE A 50 -6.48 30.63 -29.79
CA PHE A 50 -5.29 30.07 -30.42
C PHE A 50 -5.46 28.59 -30.80
N ASN A 51 -6.22 27.81 -30.01
CA ASN A 51 -6.54 26.43 -30.37
C ASN A 51 -7.35 26.38 -31.68
N ASP A 52 -8.23 27.36 -31.88
CA ASP A 52 -8.99 27.50 -33.12
C ASP A 52 -8.06 27.83 -34.29
N LEU A 53 -7.07 28.72 -34.10
CA LEU A 53 -6.06 29.05 -35.11
C LEU A 53 -5.16 27.84 -35.44
N GLN A 54 -4.76 27.06 -34.44
CA GLN A 54 -3.94 25.88 -34.63
C GLN A 54 -4.70 24.75 -35.32
N SER A 55 -6.00 24.59 -35.03
CA SER A 55 -6.87 23.66 -35.76
C SER A 55 -7.07 24.08 -37.22
N ALA A 56 -7.26 25.37 -37.49
CA ALA A 56 -7.34 25.92 -38.84
C ALA A 56 -6.02 25.74 -39.62
N TYR A 57 -4.86 25.94 -38.99
CA TYR A 57 -3.55 25.65 -39.59
C TYR A 57 -3.41 24.18 -39.96
N ASN A 58 -3.79 23.27 -39.05
CA ASN A 58 -3.72 21.83 -39.31
C ASN A 58 -4.63 21.41 -40.47
N LEU A 59 -5.83 21.99 -40.57
CA LEU A 59 -6.76 21.77 -41.70
C LEU A 59 -6.20 22.30 -43.02
N LEU A 60 -5.58 23.49 -43.00
CA LEU A 60 -4.99 24.08 -44.21
C LEU A 60 -3.78 23.26 -44.68
N LYS A 61 -2.97 22.77 -43.74
CA LYS A 61 -1.84 21.88 -44.00
C LYS A 61 -2.29 20.50 -44.52
N SER A 62 -3.38 19.94 -44.00
CA SER A 62 -3.92 18.67 -44.51
C SER A 62 -4.48 18.84 -45.92
N LEU A 63 -5.24 19.91 -46.17
CA LEU A 63 -5.78 20.20 -47.50
C LEU A 63 -4.67 20.41 -48.53
N SER A 64 -3.61 21.15 -48.18
CA SER A 64 -2.44 21.34 -49.05
C SER A 64 -1.68 20.05 -49.35
N ASN A 65 -1.71 19.06 -48.45
CA ASN A 65 -0.99 17.80 -48.62
C ASN A 65 -1.83 16.72 -49.33
N GLU A 66 -3.14 16.66 -49.06
CA GLU A 66 -4.06 15.67 -49.64
C GLU A 66 -4.50 16.04 -51.06
N PHE A 67 -4.57 17.33 -51.36
CA PHE A 67 -4.92 17.85 -52.68
C PHE A 67 -3.85 18.83 -53.16
N PRO A 68 -2.71 18.35 -53.68
CA PRO A 68 -1.81 19.24 -54.40
C PRO A 68 -2.60 19.80 -55.58
N ILE A 69 -2.90 21.10 -55.52
CA ILE A 69 -3.74 21.80 -56.51
C ILE A 69 -3.18 21.63 -57.93
N ASN A 70 -1.87 21.36 -58.03
CA ASN A 70 -1.15 21.07 -59.27
C ASN A 70 -1.53 19.74 -59.96
N ASN A 71 -2.25 18.83 -59.28
CA ASN A 71 -2.66 17.52 -59.82
C ASN A 71 -4.17 17.40 -60.11
N ILE A 72 -4.92 18.50 -60.09
CA ILE A 72 -6.32 18.46 -60.51
C ILE A 72 -6.32 18.18 -62.03
N GLU A 73 -6.88 17.04 -62.45
CA GLU A 73 -7.03 16.67 -63.87
C GLU A 73 -8.13 17.52 -64.54
N ILE A 74 -7.84 18.81 -64.76
CA ILE A 74 -8.76 19.78 -65.36
C ILE A 74 -8.99 19.47 -66.86
N GLU A 75 -8.07 18.72 -67.49
CA GLU A 75 -8.18 18.29 -68.90
C GLU A 75 -9.42 17.41 -69.17
N SER A 76 -9.99 16.78 -68.14
CA SER A 76 -11.22 15.98 -68.25
C SER A 76 -12.50 16.81 -68.39
N LEU A 77 -12.45 18.11 -68.05
CA LEU A 77 -13.55 19.05 -68.19
C LEU A 77 -13.43 19.68 -69.59
N LYS A 78 -14.42 19.45 -70.46
CA LYS A 78 -14.49 20.00 -71.83
C LYS A 78 -14.62 21.54 -71.86
N LEU A 79 -13.62 22.24 -71.36
CA LEU A 79 -13.53 23.69 -71.25
C LEU A 79 -12.79 24.27 -72.46
N SER A 80 -13.06 25.53 -72.79
CA SER A 80 -12.27 26.24 -73.79
C SER A 80 -10.85 26.54 -73.27
N GLU A 81 -9.91 26.73 -74.18
CA GLU A 81 -8.49 26.98 -73.86
C GLU A 81 -8.30 28.26 -73.00
N GLU A 82 -9.14 29.27 -73.21
CA GLU A 82 -9.16 30.50 -72.40
C GLU A 82 -9.68 30.26 -70.97
N GLU A 83 -10.70 29.41 -70.81
CA GLU A 83 -11.24 29.05 -69.49
C GLU A 83 -10.24 28.21 -68.70
N LEU A 84 -9.57 27.26 -69.35
CA LEU A 84 -8.48 26.47 -68.76
C LEU A 84 -7.36 27.38 -68.24
N ASN A 85 -6.93 28.36 -69.03
CA ASN A 85 -5.90 29.31 -68.62
C ASN A 85 -6.33 30.16 -67.42
N ARG A 86 -7.60 30.59 -67.36
CA ARG A 86 -8.15 31.32 -66.20
C ARG A 86 -8.20 30.45 -64.95
N VAL A 87 -8.65 29.20 -65.08
CA VAL A 87 -8.71 28.26 -63.95
C VAL A 87 -7.30 27.98 -63.44
N ASN A 88 -6.34 27.68 -64.32
CA ASN A 88 -4.95 27.45 -63.93
C ASN A 88 -4.33 28.68 -63.25
N PHE A 89 -4.63 29.89 -63.72
CA PHE A 89 -4.18 31.12 -63.07
C PHE A 89 -4.74 31.26 -61.65
N ILE A 90 -6.04 30.99 -61.47
CA ILE A 90 -6.69 31.04 -60.15
C ILE A 90 -6.09 30.00 -59.21
N LEU A 91 -5.89 28.77 -59.69
CA LEU A 91 -5.31 27.68 -58.91
C LEU A 91 -3.87 27.98 -58.49
N ASN A 92 -3.03 28.47 -59.40
CA ASN A 92 -1.66 28.88 -59.08
C ASN A 92 -1.63 30.05 -58.09
N SER A 93 -2.58 30.99 -58.19
CA SER A 93 -2.69 32.10 -57.24
C SER A 93 -3.10 31.61 -55.85
N ILE A 94 -4.02 30.65 -55.76
CA ILE A 94 -4.41 30.02 -54.49
C ILE A 94 -3.24 29.25 -53.89
N GLN A 95 -2.49 28.49 -54.70
CA GLN A 95 -1.33 27.74 -54.23
C GLN A 95 -0.24 28.69 -53.71
N SER A 96 0.09 29.76 -54.43
CA SER A 96 1.04 30.77 -53.97
C SER A 96 0.61 31.41 -52.64
N LEU A 97 -0.69 31.70 -52.47
CA LEU A 97 -1.20 32.23 -51.21
C LEU A 97 -1.08 31.22 -50.07
N ILE A 98 -1.32 29.92 -50.32
CA ILE A 98 -1.14 28.85 -49.34
C ILE A 98 0.33 28.72 -48.94
N ASP A 99 1.23 28.73 -49.92
CA ASP A 99 2.68 28.61 -49.73
C ASP A 99 3.24 29.80 -48.93
N ASP A 100 2.66 30.99 -49.08
CA ASP A 100 3.02 32.18 -48.29
C ASP A 100 2.40 32.17 -46.88
N LEU A 101 1.15 31.72 -46.74
CA LEU A 101 0.42 31.74 -45.47
C LEU A 101 0.89 30.66 -44.47
N LEU A 102 1.22 29.46 -44.95
CA LEU A 102 1.69 28.35 -44.10
C LEU A 102 2.92 28.69 -43.25
N PRO A 103 4.04 29.20 -43.81
CA PRO A 103 5.22 29.52 -43.03
C PRO A 103 4.97 30.68 -42.05
N VAL A 104 4.18 31.69 -42.44
CA VAL A 104 3.83 32.83 -41.57
C VAL A 104 3.00 32.35 -40.38
N THR A 105 2.00 31.50 -40.62
CA THR A 105 1.15 30.95 -39.57
C THR A 105 1.92 30.00 -38.65
N GLU A 106 2.80 29.14 -39.20
CA GLU A 106 3.68 28.27 -38.41
C GLU A 106 4.62 29.08 -37.52
N HIS A 107 5.25 30.12 -38.06
CA HIS A 107 6.11 31.01 -37.27
C HIS A 107 5.36 31.68 -36.13
N ASN A 108 4.15 32.20 -36.39
CA ASN A 108 3.30 32.81 -35.38
C ASN A 108 2.86 31.81 -34.30
N ILE A 109 2.56 30.57 -34.67
CA ILE A 109 2.26 29.49 -33.74
C ILE A 109 3.46 29.21 -32.82
N ILE A 110 4.67 29.17 -33.38
CA ILE A 110 5.90 28.94 -32.60
C ILE A 110 6.15 30.09 -31.62
N LEU A 111 6.07 31.34 -32.08
CA LEU A 111 6.24 32.53 -31.23
C LEU A 111 5.21 32.55 -30.09
N PHE A 112 3.96 32.24 -30.40
CA PHE A 112 2.90 32.22 -29.40
C PHE A 112 3.08 31.10 -28.37
N ASN A 113 3.47 29.90 -28.80
CA ASN A 113 3.80 28.80 -27.88
C ASN A 113 4.96 29.17 -26.95
N ALA A 114 5.98 29.86 -27.48
CA ALA A 114 7.08 30.38 -26.65
C ALA A 114 6.58 31.39 -25.61
N PHE A 115 5.72 32.33 -26.02
CA PHE A 115 5.09 33.31 -25.13
C PHE A 115 4.21 32.66 -24.06
N GLN A 116 3.38 31.67 -24.43
CA GLN A 116 2.56 30.91 -23.50
C GLN A 116 3.42 30.20 -22.44
N ASN A 117 4.51 29.57 -22.86
CA ASN A 117 5.45 28.92 -21.95
C ASN A 117 6.10 29.92 -21.00
N GLU A 118 6.46 31.11 -21.49
CA GLU A 118 6.99 32.18 -20.66
C GLU A 118 5.97 32.68 -19.62
N LEU A 119 4.71 32.87 -20.01
CA LEU A 119 3.64 33.25 -19.09
C LEU A 119 3.40 32.18 -18.02
N LEU A 120 3.33 30.90 -18.41
CA LEU A 120 3.14 29.79 -17.48
C LEU A 120 4.31 29.64 -16.50
N THR A 121 5.54 29.83 -16.98
CA THR A 121 6.73 29.77 -16.10
C THR A 121 6.77 30.95 -15.13
N LYS A 122 6.44 32.17 -15.58
CA LYS A 122 6.30 33.35 -14.71
C LYS A 122 5.20 33.14 -13.67
N PHE A 123 4.03 32.64 -14.07
CA PHE A 123 2.94 32.31 -13.14
C PHE A 123 3.37 31.27 -12.10
N LYS A 124 3.96 30.14 -12.53
CA LYS A 124 4.47 29.10 -11.62
C LYS A 124 5.50 29.64 -10.64
N ARG A 125 6.41 30.50 -11.10
CA ARG A 125 7.43 31.12 -10.25
C ARG A 125 6.82 32.06 -9.22
N SER A 126 5.88 32.92 -9.64
CA SER A 126 5.12 33.80 -8.75
C SER A 126 4.33 33.01 -7.72
N TYR A 127 3.61 31.97 -8.15
CA TYR A 127 2.85 31.09 -7.27
C TYR A 127 3.75 30.34 -6.26
N LYS A 128 4.91 29.84 -6.71
CA LYS A 128 5.90 29.21 -5.81
C LYS A 128 6.47 30.20 -4.80
N GLN A 129 6.70 31.45 -5.18
CA GLN A 129 7.13 32.50 -4.24
C GLN A 129 6.02 32.82 -3.23
N LYS A 130 4.75 32.93 -3.67
CA LYS A 130 3.59 33.10 -2.78
C LYS A 130 3.44 31.94 -1.80
N LEU A 131 3.62 30.70 -2.25
CA LEU A 131 3.62 29.53 -1.38
C LEU A 131 4.76 29.54 -0.36
N LYS A 132 5.93 30.05 -0.73
CA LYS A 132 7.06 30.22 0.20
C LYS A 132 6.84 31.33 1.22
N SER A 133 6.15 32.41 0.84
CA SER A 133 5.84 33.52 1.75
C SER A 133 4.66 33.21 2.69
N LEU A 134 3.87 32.18 2.39
CA LEU A 134 2.88 31.66 3.32
C LEU A 134 3.59 30.91 4.45
N GLU A 135 3.96 31.62 5.51
CA GLU A 135 4.32 31.01 6.80
C GLU A 135 3.08 30.33 7.40
N LEU A 136 2.83 29.10 6.96
CA LEU A 136 1.77 28.28 7.50
C LEU A 136 2.13 27.88 8.94
N ASN A 137 1.36 28.41 9.89
CA ASN A 137 1.43 27.96 11.28
C ASN A 137 1.30 26.42 11.33
N LYS A 138 2.18 25.76 12.09
CA LYS A 138 2.35 24.29 12.15
C LYS A 138 1.02 23.53 12.26
N LYS A 139 0.05 24.11 12.97
CA LYS A 139 -1.30 23.57 13.16
C LYS A 139 -2.13 23.56 11.86
N ASN A 140 -2.07 24.63 11.07
CA ASN A 140 -2.79 24.71 9.79
C ASN A 140 -2.15 23.80 8.74
N LEU A 141 -0.82 23.65 8.77
CA LEU A 141 -0.09 22.73 7.90
C LEU A 141 -0.43 21.27 8.21
N GLN A 142 -0.62 20.91 9.48
CA GLN A 142 -1.14 19.59 9.88
C GLN A 142 -2.57 19.35 9.41
N ILE A 143 -3.47 20.33 9.54
CA ILE A 143 -4.87 20.20 9.09
C ILE A 143 -4.91 19.99 7.56
N LEU A 144 -4.10 20.75 6.82
CA LEU A 144 -4.02 20.68 5.37
C LEU A 144 -3.32 19.38 4.91
N GLY A 145 -2.25 18.96 5.60
CA GLY A 145 -1.61 17.67 5.35
C GLY A 145 -2.54 16.50 5.59
N ASN A 146 -3.28 16.51 6.70
CA ASN A 146 -4.25 15.47 7.04
C ASN A 146 -5.43 15.44 6.06
N SER A 147 -5.89 16.60 5.57
CA SER A 147 -6.95 16.64 4.55
C SER A 147 -6.47 16.10 3.20
N LEU A 148 -5.23 16.40 2.79
CA LEU A 148 -4.63 15.86 1.57
C LEU A 148 -4.40 14.34 1.64
N ILE A 149 -3.96 13.83 2.80
CA ILE A 149 -3.82 12.39 3.05
C ILE A 149 -5.20 11.70 3.00
N LYS A 150 -6.18 12.26 3.72
CA LYS A 150 -7.53 11.71 3.81
C LYS A 150 -8.22 11.64 2.43
N ASN A 151 -7.98 12.64 1.59
CA ASN A 151 -8.56 12.71 0.25
C ASN A 151 -7.74 11.92 -0.81
N LYS A 152 -6.67 11.20 -0.41
CA LYS A 152 -5.73 10.50 -1.32
C LYS A 152 -5.15 11.38 -2.45
N ASN A 153 -5.17 12.71 -2.28
CA ASN A 153 -4.67 13.68 -3.24
C ASN A 153 -3.17 13.95 -3.08
N ILE A 154 -2.43 13.04 -2.44
CA ILE A 154 -0.97 13.13 -2.38
C ILE A 154 -0.42 12.70 -3.74
N SER A 155 -0.50 13.60 -4.72
CA SER A 155 0.34 13.51 -5.89
C SER A 155 1.78 13.73 -5.41
N LYS A 156 2.62 12.71 -5.60
CA LYS A 156 4.07 12.85 -5.46
C LYS A 156 4.48 14.06 -6.30
N ILE A 157 5.08 15.09 -5.68
CA ILE A 157 5.61 16.23 -6.42
C ILE A 157 6.78 15.70 -7.23
N VAL A 158 6.52 15.30 -8.48
CA VAL A 158 7.56 14.96 -9.44
C VAL A 158 8.08 16.30 -9.95
N SER A 159 9.27 16.69 -9.49
CA SER A 159 9.93 17.94 -9.86
C SER A 159 10.17 18.08 -11.37
N ASN A 160 10.11 16.97 -12.10
CA ASN A 160 10.12 16.93 -13.55
C ASN A 160 8.83 16.22 -14.01
N ILE A 161 7.96 16.91 -14.75
CA ILE A 161 6.98 16.19 -15.59
C ILE A 161 7.80 15.60 -16.73
N THR A 162 8.46 14.47 -16.49
CA THR A 162 8.94 13.63 -17.59
C THR A 162 7.68 13.10 -18.24
N TYR A 163 7.34 13.69 -19.39
CA TYR A 163 6.44 13.08 -20.34
C TYR A 163 7.10 11.77 -20.81
N ILE A 164 6.98 10.72 -20.00
CA ILE A 164 7.31 9.37 -20.46
C ILE A 164 6.19 9.07 -21.44
N HIS A 165 6.51 9.12 -22.73
CA HIS A 165 5.61 8.61 -23.75
C HIS A 165 5.24 7.20 -23.32
N SER A 166 3.94 6.91 -23.22
CA SER A 166 3.50 5.56 -22.96
C SER A 166 4.15 4.68 -24.01
N LEU A 167 4.99 3.73 -23.57
CA LEU A 167 5.64 2.79 -24.48
C LEU A 167 4.55 2.12 -25.32
N LYS A 168 4.74 2.11 -26.63
CA LYS A 168 3.86 1.35 -27.54
C LYS A 168 4.00 -0.14 -27.19
N LEU A 169 2.97 -0.94 -27.49
CA LEU A 169 2.96 -2.37 -27.24
C LEU A 169 4.23 -3.07 -27.78
N THR A 170 4.71 -2.64 -28.96
CA THR A 170 5.93 -3.17 -29.59
C THR A 170 7.17 -2.91 -28.74
N GLN A 171 7.30 -1.71 -28.18
CA GLN A 171 8.41 -1.35 -27.31
C GLN A 171 8.35 -2.11 -25.97
N TRP A 172 7.15 -2.41 -25.46
CA TRP A 172 7.00 -3.30 -24.30
C TRP A 172 7.48 -4.72 -24.57
N LEU A 173 7.18 -5.26 -25.75
CA LEU A 173 7.64 -6.60 -26.15
C LEU A 173 9.17 -6.64 -26.31
N GLU A 174 9.75 -5.64 -26.97
CA GLU A 174 11.21 -5.50 -27.10
C GLU A 174 11.91 -5.34 -25.74
N LEU A 175 11.28 -4.60 -24.81
CA LEU A 175 11.80 -4.41 -23.46
C LEU A 175 11.71 -5.71 -22.66
N ILE A 176 10.64 -6.49 -22.82
CA ILE A 176 10.52 -7.82 -22.23
C ILE A 176 11.59 -8.77 -22.80
N ASP A 177 11.81 -8.76 -24.12
CA ASP A 177 12.78 -9.65 -24.74
C ASP A 177 14.22 -9.29 -24.36
N SER A 178 14.55 -8.00 -24.30
CA SER A 178 15.85 -7.54 -23.76
C SER A 178 16.01 -7.80 -22.26
N LEU A 179 14.92 -7.77 -21.48
CA LEU A 179 14.95 -8.18 -20.08
C LEU A 179 15.17 -9.70 -19.93
N LYS A 180 14.64 -10.54 -20.82
CA LYS A 180 14.92 -11.99 -20.82
C LYS A 180 16.39 -12.31 -21.06
N GLU A 181 17.14 -11.45 -21.76
CA GLU A 181 18.58 -11.60 -21.92
C GLU A 181 19.38 -11.15 -20.68
N ASN A 182 18.75 -10.40 -19.77
CA ASN A 182 19.38 -9.91 -18.55
C ASN A 182 19.41 -10.99 -17.46
N THR A 183 20.61 -11.37 -17.05
CA THR A 183 20.85 -12.38 -16.01
C THR A 183 20.22 -12.01 -14.67
N THR A 184 20.24 -10.74 -14.29
CA THR A 184 19.64 -10.24 -13.03
C THR A 184 18.12 -10.37 -13.05
N PHE A 185 17.50 -10.08 -14.19
CA PHE A 185 16.07 -10.21 -14.37
C PHE A 185 15.64 -11.68 -14.30
N ASN A 186 16.37 -12.58 -14.96
CA ASN A 186 16.11 -14.02 -14.88
C ASN A 186 16.25 -14.55 -13.45
N LEU A 187 17.29 -14.15 -12.71
CA LEU A 187 17.43 -14.51 -11.30
C LEU A 187 16.28 -14.00 -10.43
N ILE A 188 15.73 -12.82 -10.74
CA ILE A 188 14.55 -12.29 -10.04
C ILE A 188 13.30 -13.09 -10.43
N ILE A 189 13.10 -13.41 -11.71
CA ILE A 189 12.00 -14.26 -12.16
C ILE A 189 12.07 -15.65 -11.52
N GLU A 190 13.24 -16.26 -11.43
CA GLU A 190 13.43 -17.53 -10.74
C GLU A 190 13.03 -17.44 -9.26
N LYS A 191 13.45 -16.37 -8.57
CA LYS A 191 13.03 -16.12 -7.19
C LYS A 191 11.52 -15.93 -7.05
N ILE A 192 10.89 -15.23 -7.99
CA ILE A 192 9.44 -15.04 -8.02
C ILE A 192 8.74 -16.38 -8.28
N ASN A 193 9.25 -17.20 -9.19
CA ASN A 193 8.72 -18.53 -9.47
C ASN A 193 8.84 -19.45 -8.26
N ILE A 194 9.98 -19.46 -7.57
CA ILE A 194 10.17 -20.22 -6.33
C ILE A 194 9.16 -19.76 -5.28
N PHE A 195 9.04 -18.45 -5.07
CA PHE A 195 8.08 -17.89 -4.12
C PHE A 195 6.63 -18.25 -4.48
N TYR A 196 6.27 -18.23 -5.76
CA TYR A 196 4.96 -18.64 -6.24
C TYR A 196 4.68 -20.12 -6.00
N GLN A 197 5.66 -20.99 -6.25
CA GLN A 197 5.59 -22.42 -5.93
C GLN A 197 5.42 -22.65 -4.42
N ASP A 198 6.11 -21.88 -3.60
CA ASP A 198 5.97 -21.96 -2.13
C ASP A 198 4.60 -21.49 -1.66
N LEU A 199 4.01 -20.45 -2.27
CA LEU A 199 2.64 -20.03 -2.01
C LEU A 199 1.62 -21.12 -2.39
N ILE A 200 1.80 -21.77 -3.55
CA ILE A 200 0.93 -22.88 -3.97
C ILE A 200 1.02 -24.02 -2.96
N LYS A 201 2.22 -24.40 -2.53
CA LYS A 201 2.42 -25.46 -1.51
C LYS A 201 1.80 -25.08 -0.17
N ALA A 202 1.98 -23.83 0.29
CA ALA A 202 1.39 -23.34 1.53
C ALA A 202 -0.15 -23.42 1.47
N ARG A 203 -0.74 -22.97 0.36
CA ARG A 203 -2.19 -23.04 0.14
C ARG A 203 -2.71 -24.47 0.06
N LEU A 204 -1.98 -25.37 -0.61
CA LEU A 204 -2.31 -26.80 -0.65
C LEU A 204 -2.27 -27.42 0.75
N ASN A 205 -1.27 -27.07 1.57
CA ASN A 205 -1.19 -27.53 2.95
C ASN A 205 -2.32 -26.97 3.81
N GLU A 206 -2.72 -25.71 3.64
CA GLU A 206 -3.89 -25.14 4.32
C GLU A 206 -5.17 -25.89 3.97
N GLN A 207 -5.40 -26.16 2.67
CA GLN A 207 -6.55 -26.92 2.22
C GLN A 207 -6.54 -28.35 2.76
N LEU A 208 -5.39 -29.03 2.73
CA LEU A 208 -5.26 -30.38 3.28
C LEU A 208 -5.42 -30.42 4.81
N ASN A 209 -4.96 -29.41 5.54
CA ASN A 209 -5.17 -29.31 6.99
C ASN A 209 -6.65 -29.09 7.36
N MET A 210 -7.44 -28.50 6.47
CA MET A 210 -8.90 -28.41 6.65
C MET A 210 -9.59 -29.76 6.43
N VAL A 211 -8.96 -30.68 5.71
CA VAL A 211 -9.42 -32.07 5.55
C VAL A 211 -9.12 -32.85 6.83
N ARG A 212 -10.08 -32.89 7.76
CA ARG A 212 -10.04 -33.81 8.92
C ARG A 212 -9.89 -35.25 8.41
N ASP A 213 -9.02 -36.05 9.04
CA ASP A 213 -8.61 -37.49 8.89
C ASP A 213 -9.65 -38.53 8.38
N LYS A 214 -10.54 -38.18 7.45
CA LYS A 214 -11.73 -38.94 7.07
C LYS A 214 -11.73 -39.39 5.61
N PHE A 215 -10.72 -39.04 4.84
CA PHE A 215 -10.65 -39.34 3.41
C PHE A 215 -9.49 -40.27 3.12
N ASP A 216 -9.72 -41.20 2.18
CA ASP A 216 -8.70 -42.12 1.71
C ASP A 216 -7.50 -41.39 1.12
N GLU A 217 -6.31 -41.95 1.34
CA GLU A 217 -5.04 -41.38 0.87
C GLU A 217 -4.99 -41.24 -0.66
N THR A 218 -5.73 -42.09 -1.38
CA THR A 218 -5.92 -42.01 -2.84
C THR A 218 -6.66 -40.74 -3.26
N PHE A 219 -7.74 -40.39 -2.56
CA PHE A 219 -8.54 -39.19 -2.85
C PHE A 219 -7.75 -37.91 -2.58
N ILE A 220 -6.96 -37.92 -1.50
CA ILE A 220 -6.05 -36.81 -1.18
C ILE A 220 -5.00 -36.63 -2.29
N ASN A 221 -4.48 -37.71 -2.84
CA ASN A 221 -3.49 -37.65 -3.92
C ASN A 221 -4.10 -37.23 -5.27
N GLU A 222 -5.34 -37.60 -5.55
CA GLU A 222 -6.10 -37.12 -6.72
C GLU A 222 -6.40 -35.62 -6.61
N TYR A 223 -6.80 -35.14 -5.42
CA TYR A 223 -6.97 -33.71 -5.16
C TYR A 223 -5.67 -32.92 -5.34
N LYS A 224 -4.53 -33.44 -4.83
CA LYS A 224 -3.22 -32.77 -5.01
C LYS A 224 -2.90 -32.58 -6.50
N LYS A 225 -3.13 -33.60 -7.34
CA LYS A 225 -2.92 -33.49 -8.79
C LYS A 225 -3.82 -32.43 -9.41
N ALA A 226 -5.11 -32.47 -9.11
CA ALA A 226 -6.08 -31.49 -9.61
C ALA A 226 -5.77 -30.05 -9.13
N PHE A 227 -5.23 -29.88 -7.93
CA PHE A 227 -4.84 -28.58 -7.37
C PHE A 227 -3.60 -27.99 -8.05
N TYR A 228 -2.64 -28.83 -8.47
CA TYR A 228 -1.49 -28.37 -9.24
C TYR A 228 -1.88 -27.94 -10.67
N GLU A 229 -2.89 -28.56 -11.25
CA GLU A 229 -3.45 -28.15 -12.55
C GLU A 229 -4.27 -26.86 -12.41
N ASN A 230 -5.05 -26.72 -11.33
CA ASN A 230 -5.88 -25.54 -11.06
C ASN A 230 -5.72 -25.06 -9.59
N PRO A 231 -4.76 -24.15 -9.30
CA PRO A 231 -4.48 -23.68 -7.94
C PRO A 231 -5.59 -22.85 -7.26
N SER A 232 -6.64 -22.53 -8.01
CA SER A 232 -7.82 -21.82 -7.50
C SER A 232 -8.87 -22.76 -6.90
N LEU A 233 -8.78 -24.06 -7.15
CA LEU A 233 -9.77 -25.06 -6.78
C LEU A 233 -9.80 -25.30 -5.27
N SER A 234 -10.95 -25.08 -4.63
CA SER A 234 -11.15 -25.43 -3.22
C SER A 234 -11.35 -26.94 -3.05
N PHE A 235 -10.94 -27.50 -1.89
CA PHE A 235 -11.22 -28.90 -1.58
C PHE A 235 -12.73 -29.20 -1.57
N SER A 236 -13.56 -28.26 -1.13
CA SER A 236 -15.01 -28.40 -1.14
C SER A 236 -15.60 -28.47 -2.56
N GLU A 237 -15.05 -27.67 -3.47
CA GLU A 237 -15.48 -27.64 -4.87
C GLU A 237 -15.06 -28.92 -5.58
N TYR A 238 -13.81 -29.35 -5.37
CA TYR A 238 -13.33 -30.63 -5.89
C TYR A 238 -14.19 -31.80 -5.40
N ARG A 239 -14.49 -31.82 -4.10
CA ARG A 239 -15.36 -32.83 -3.51
C ARG A 239 -16.74 -32.85 -4.15
N GLN A 240 -17.37 -31.69 -4.36
CA GLN A 240 -18.68 -31.62 -5.02
C GLN A 240 -18.62 -32.10 -6.46
N THR A 241 -17.57 -31.74 -7.21
CA THR A 241 -17.40 -32.23 -8.59
C THR A 241 -17.14 -33.73 -8.64
N TYR A 242 -16.39 -34.26 -7.68
CA TYR A 242 -16.11 -35.69 -7.56
C TYR A 242 -17.37 -36.47 -7.19
N GLU A 243 -18.13 -36.00 -6.19
CA GLU A 243 -19.42 -36.58 -5.79
C GLU A 243 -20.47 -36.50 -6.90
N ALA A 244 -20.46 -35.44 -7.72
CA ALA A 244 -21.33 -35.32 -8.89
C ALA A 244 -20.92 -36.23 -10.06
N SER A 245 -19.65 -36.62 -10.13
CA SER A 245 -19.12 -37.52 -11.17
C SER A 245 -19.30 -39.01 -10.87
N LEU A 246 -19.56 -39.36 -9.61
CA LEU A 246 -19.73 -40.74 -9.16
C LEU A 246 -21.20 -41.19 -9.21
N THR A 247 -21.40 -42.47 -9.52
CA THR A 247 -22.71 -43.10 -9.39
C THR A 247 -23.03 -43.42 -7.91
N LYS A 248 -24.31 -43.54 -7.55
CA LYS A 248 -24.74 -43.79 -6.16
C LYS A 248 -24.11 -45.05 -5.54
N GLU A 249 -23.95 -46.10 -6.35
CA GLU A 249 -23.36 -47.37 -5.90
C GLU A 249 -21.86 -47.24 -5.58
N GLU A 250 -21.11 -46.43 -6.34
CA GLU A 250 -19.69 -46.18 -6.09
C GLU A 250 -19.48 -45.30 -4.85
N LEU A 251 -20.40 -44.36 -4.58
CA LEU A 251 -20.39 -43.55 -3.36
C LEU A 251 -20.64 -44.41 -2.11
N ASP A 252 -21.59 -45.33 -2.17
CA ASP A 252 -21.90 -46.23 -1.05
C ASP A 252 -20.72 -47.18 -0.76
N LEU A 253 -20.11 -47.77 -1.81
CA LEU A 253 -18.91 -48.61 -1.67
C LEU A 253 -17.73 -47.85 -1.02
N LYS A 254 -17.51 -46.59 -1.40
CA LYS A 254 -16.46 -45.74 -0.82
C LYS A 254 -16.75 -45.38 0.64
N GLN A 255 -18.01 -45.09 0.98
CA GLN A 255 -18.41 -44.85 2.36
C GLN A 255 -18.23 -46.09 3.24
N ASP A 256 -18.51 -47.28 2.70
CA ASP A 256 -18.30 -48.54 3.40
C ASP A 256 -16.81 -48.87 3.59
N ILE A 257 -15.94 -48.54 2.62
CA ILE A 257 -14.48 -48.63 2.80
C ILE A 257 -14.01 -47.72 3.92
N ILE A 258 -14.51 -46.49 3.99
CA ILE A 258 -14.15 -45.52 5.05
C ILE A 258 -14.60 -46.03 6.42
N LYS A 259 -15.82 -46.56 6.53
CA LYS A 259 -16.32 -47.16 7.79
C LYS A 259 -15.49 -48.37 8.20
N ASN A 260 -15.20 -49.29 7.28
CA ASN A 260 -14.38 -50.48 7.55
C ASN A 260 -12.96 -50.10 8.01
N ASN A 261 -12.37 -49.06 7.42
CA ASN A 261 -11.06 -48.55 7.85
C ASN A 261 -11.11 -47.95 9.26
N GLN A 262 -12.19 -47.25 9.62
CA GLN A 262 -12.39 -46.74 10.98
C GLN A 262 -12.53 -47.87 11.99
N GLU A 263 -13.36 -48.86 11.68
CA GLU A 263 -13.55 -50.05 12.52
C GLU A 263 -12.24 -50.80 12.71
N ARG A 264 -11.42 -50.94 11.65
CA ARG A 264 -10.09 -51.54 11.74
C ARG A 264 -9.14 -50.75 12.63
N LEU A 265 -9.11 -49.43 12.53
CA LEU A 265 -8.27 -48.57 13.40
C LEU A 265 -8.71 -48.64 14.86
N GLU A 266 -10.02 -48.69 15.12
CA GLU A 266 -10.56 -48.91 16.46
C GLU A 266 -10.19 -50.29 16.99
N PHE A 267 -10.29 -51.33 16.15
CA PHE A 267 -9.88 -52.69 16.48
C PHE A 267 -8.39 -52.78 16.82
N GLU A 268 -7.51 -52.12 16.05
CA GLU A 268 -6.08 -52.06 16.35
C GLU A 268 -5.77 -51.33 17.66
N LYS A 269 -6.51 -50.25 17.97
CA LYS A 269 -6.39 -49.57 19.28
C LYS A 269 -6.83 -50.49 20.42
N LEU A 270 -7.93 -51.22 20.25
CA LEU A 270 -8.43 -52.19 21.22
C LEU A 270 -7.42 -53.32 21.43
N LYS A 271 -6.84 -53.87 20.36
CA LYS A 271 -5.77 -54.89 20.43
C LYS A 271 -4.54 -54.40 21.18
N LYS A 272 -4.05 -53.19 20.88
CA LYS A 272 -2.93 -52.57 21.62
C LYS A 272 -3.27 -52.35 23.11
N ASN A 273 -4.53 -52.06 23.43
CA ASN A 273 -4.97 -51.91 24.81
C ASN A 273 -5.05 -53.26 25.53
N GLN A 274 -5.52 -54.31 24.85
CA GLN A 274 -5.48 -55.69 25.37
C GLN A 274 -4.05 -56.15 25.63
N GLU A 275 -3.15 -55.99 24.66
CA GLU A 275 -1.72 -56.35 24.81
C GLU A 275 -1.08 -55.62 26.01
N LYS A 276 -1.44 -54.36 26.24
CA LYS A 276 -0.99 -53.61 27.43
C LYS A 276 -1.58 -54.16 28.72
N GLN A 277 -2.86 -54.53 28.73
CA GLN A 277 -3.51 -55.13 29.90
C GLN A 277 -2.91 -56.49 30.23
N ASP A 278 -2.64 -57.31 29.22
CA ASP A 278 -1.99 -58.62 29.38
C ASP A 278 -0.57 -58.47 29.91
N ALA A 279 0.22 -57.53 29.36
CA ALA A 279 1.56 -57.22 29.86
C ALA A 279 1.53 -56.76 31.33
N LEU A 280 0.57 -55.90 31.69
CA LEU A 280 0.37 -55.47 33.07
C LEU A 280 -0.02 -56.63 34.00
N TYR A 281 -0.86 -57.54 33.53
CA TYR A 281 -1.27 -58.73 34.28
C TYR A 281 -0.09 -59.69 34.50
N GLN A 282 0.70 -59.93 33.45
CA GLN A 282 1.93 -60.73 33.54
C GLN A 282 2.96 -60.10 34.48
N ASP A 283 3.13 -58.78 34.44
CA ASP A 283 3.98 -58.04 35.37
C ASP A 283 3.50 -58.18 36.82
N TYR A 284 2.18 -58.17 37.05
CA TYR A 284 1.59 -58.34 38.38
C TYR A 284 1.83 -59.75 38.95
N LEU A 285 1.74 -60.79 38.11
CA LEU A 285 2.00 -62.17 38.51
C LEU A 285 3.50 -62.43 38.74
N ARG A 286 4.37 -61.78 37.97
CA ARG A 286 5.83 -62.00 38.01
C ARG A 286 6.52 -61.23 39.14
N LEU A 287 6.06 -60.03 39.47
CA LEU A 287 6.73 -59.14 40.40
C LEU A 287 6.11 -59.19 41.80
N PRO A 288 6.93 -59.05 42.87
CA PRO A 288 6.40 -58.77 44.20
C PRO A 288 5.58 -57.48 44.21
N SER A 289 4.50 -57.44 45.00
CA SER A 289 3.54 -56.32 45.08
C SER A 289 4.21 -54.94 45.22
N LYS A 290 5.25 -54.85 46.05
CA LYS A 290 6.02 -53.61 46.29
C LYS A 290 6.80 -53.12 45.05
N GLU A 291 7.32 -54.04 44.23
CA GLU A 291 8.05 -53.70 43.02
C GLU A 291 7.13 -53.35 41.86
N PHE A 292 5.99 -54.06 41.75
CA PHE A 292 4.93 -53.73 40.81
C PHE A 292 4.41 -52.30 41.01
N GLU A 293 4.10 -51.92 42.25
CA GLU A 293 3.70 -50.55 42.57
C GLU A 293 4.78 -49.51 42.26
N ARG A 294 6.05 -49.85 42.48
CA ARG A 294 7.19 -48.97 42.17
C ARG A 294 7.29 -48.74 40.66
N LYS A 295 7.08 -49.77 39.85
CA LYS A 295 7.06 -49.69 38.37
C LYS A 295 5.89 -48.82 37.89
N ARG A 296 4.69 -49.04 38.44
CA ARG A 296 3.49 -48.21 38.16
C ARG A 296 3.69 -46.74 38.49
N ARG A 297 4.32 -46.45 39.64
CA ARG A 297 4.68 -45.08 40.02
C ARG A 297 5.68 -44.44 39.08
N LYS A 298 6.60 -45.21 38.47
CA LYS A 298 7.56 -44.69 37.49
C LYS A 298 6.92 -44.42 36.13
N GLU A 299 5.98 -45.26 35.69
CA GLU A 299 5.26 -45.07 34.42
C GLU A 299 4.30 -43.87 34.46
N HIS A 300 3.61 -43.66 35.58
CA HIS A 300 2.72 -42.50 35.78
C HIS A 300 3.47 -41.18 35.96
N ARG A 301 4.78 -41.20 36.24
CA ARG A 301 5.60 -39.99 36.26
C ARG A 301 5.79 -39.50 34.82
N GLY A 302 5.04 -38.46 34.45
CA GLY A 302 5.24 -37.74 33.19
C GLY A 302 6.69 -37.25 33.08
N LYS A 303 7.34 -37.52 31.95
CA LYS A 303 8.63 -36.90 31.63
C LYS A 303 8.37 -35.43 31.33
N LEU A 304 9.14 -34.52 31.93
CA LEU A 304 9.07 -33.07 31.68
C LEU A 304 9.17 -32.72 30.18
N SER A 305 9.83 -33.56 29.39
CA SER A 305 9.97 -33.43 27.94
C SER A 305 8.68 -33.70 27.13
N LYS A 306 7.59 -34.17 27.76
CA LYS A 306 6.31 -34.48 27.09
C LYS A 306 5.17 -33.56 27.51
N VAL A 307 5.44 -32.52 28.29
CA VAL A 307 4.45 -31.50 28.61
C VAL A 307 4.34 -30.57 27.42
N ASP A 308 3.55 -30.98 26.43
CA ASP A 308 3.02 -30.03 25.46
C ASP A 308 2.14 -29.04 26.23
N LEU A 309 2.33 -27.75 25.98
CA LEU A 309 1.50 -26.65 26.49
C LEU A 309 0.09 -26.74 25.90
N LYS A 310 -0.69 -27.76 26.29
CA LYS A 310 -2.12 -27.77 26.07
C LYS A 310 -2.72 -26.82 27.11
N VAL A 311 -3.35 -25.76 26.62
CA VAL A 311 -4.12 -24.79 27.42
C VAL A 311 -5.30 -25.55 28.05
N ASN A 312 -5.06 -26.15 29.21
CA ASN A 312 -6.11 -26.77 30.01
C ASN A 312 -6.70 -25.69 30.90
N ASN A 313 -7.91 -25.22 30.56
CA ASN A 313 -8.76 -24.34 31.37
C ASN A 313 -9.35 -25.08 32.59
N ILE A 314 -8.50 -25.73 33.39
CA ILE A 314 -8.91 -26.29 34.67
C ILE A 314 -8.54 -25.24 35.72
N LYS A 315 -9.54 -24.62 36.35
CA LYS A 315 -9.35 -23.74 37.50
C LYS A 315 -8.72 -24.56 38.62
N ILE A 316 -7.40 -24.48 38.74
CA ILE A 316 -6.66 -24.98 39.89
C ILE A 316 -7.03 -24.07 41.06
N GLU A 317 -7.55 -24.63 42.15
CA GLU A 317 -7.76 -23.91 43.40
C GLU A 317 -6.38 -23.59 44.01
N ILE A 318 -5.88 -22.39 43.73
CA ILE A 318 -4.61 -21.88 44.23
C ILE A 318 -4.85 -21.42 45.69
N SER A 319 -4.04 -21.91 46.63
CA SER A 319 -4.14 -21.50 48.04
C SER A 319 -3.81 -20.00 48.20
N LYS A 320 -4.42 -19.32 49.16
CA LYS A 320 -4.27 -17.86 49.37
C LYS A 320 -2.79 -17.42 49.44
N GLU A 321 -1.93 -18.19 50.10
CA GLU A 321 -0.49 -17.89 50.18
C GLU A 321 0.21 -17.93 48.82
N THR A 322 -0.16 -18.90 47.96
CA THR A 322 0.41 -19.00 46.61
C THR A 322 -0.12 -17.90 45.69
N SER A 323 -1.39 -17.48 45.86
CA SER A 323 -1.96 -16.32 45.17
C SER A 323 -1.20 -15.03 45.52
N GLU A 324 -1.01 -14.74 46.80
CA GLU A 324 -0.32 -13.53 47.25
C GLU A 324 1.14 -13.48 46.78
N LYS A 325 1.84 -14.62 46.74
CA LYS A 325 3.21 -14.70 46.20
C LYS A 325 3.24 -14.46 44.70
N ILE A 326 2.28 -14.99 43.95
CA ILE A 326 2.16 -14.76 42.50
C ILE A 326 1.83 -13.29 42.21
N GLU A 327 0.96 -12.68 43.01
CA GLU A 327 0.58 -11.27 42.86
C GLU A 327 1.76 -10.33 43.14
N LYS A 328 2.47 -10.55 44.25
CA LYS A 328 3.72 -9.82 44.58
C LYS A 328 4.78 -10.00 43.49
N PHE A 329 4.89 -11.19 42.92
CA PHE A 329 5.82 -11.44 41.82
C PHE A 329 5.41 -10.68 40.56
N LYS A 330 4.13 -10.73 40.15
CA LYS A 330 3.62 -9.98 39.00
C LYS A 330 3.82 -8.48 39.16
N ASP A 331 3.50 -7.91 40.33
CA ASP A 331 3.70 -6.50 40.60
C ASP A 331 5.18 -6.08 40.54
N SER A 332 6.08 -6.93 41.04
CA SER A 332 7.52 -6.69 40.96
C SER A 332 8.03 -6.78 39.51
N PHE A 333 7.48 -7.70 38.73
CA PHE A 333 7.86 -7.97 37.36
C PHE A 333 7.37 -6.87 36.42
N ASP A 334 6.10 -6.47 36.53
CA ASP A 334 5.48 -5.40 35.75
C ASP A 334 6.12 -4.04 36.04
N LYS A 335 6.46 -3.74 37.31
CA LYS A 335 7.26 -2.55 37.65
C LYS A 335 8.65 -2.58 37.01
N SER A 336 9.29 -3.75 36.98
CA SER A 336 10.63 -3.88 36.40
C SER A 336 10.62 -3.72 34.88
N ILE A 337 9.56 -4.20 34.22
CA ILE A 337 9.39 -4.11 32.76
C ILE A 337 9.00 -2.70 32.36
N LYS A 338 8.04 -2.08 33.06
CA LYS A 338 7.66 -0.68 32.80
C LYS A 338 8.87 0.25 32.95
N ASN A 339 9.67 0.08 33.99
CA ASN A 339 10.82 0.95 34.22
C ASN A 339 12.01 0.71 33.27
N ARG A 340 12.16 -0.49 32.69
CA ARG A 340 13.30 -0.81 31.81
C ARG A 340 12.99 -0.76 30.32
N TYR A 341 11.76 -1.06 29.91
CA TYR A 341 11.47 -1.37 28.51
C TYR A 341 10.27 -0.63 27.91
N LEU A 342 9.37 -0.07 28.73
CA LEU A 342 8.29 0.77 28.24
C LEU A 342 8.63 2.23 28.51
N ALA A 343 9.13 2.91 27.47
CA ALA A 343 9.08 4.36 27.47
C ALA A 343 7.59 4.76 27.37
N GLU A 344 7.08 5.50 28.35
CA GLU A 344 5.79 6.17 28.20
C GLU A 344 5.89 7.12 26.99
N GLU A 345 4.91 7.05 26.08
CA GLU A 345 4.85 7.91 24.89
C GLU A 345 4.63 9.37 25.33
N ASP A 346 5.72 10.09 25.59
CA ASP A 346 5.72 11.51 25.94
C ASP A 346 5.57 12.39 24.68
N ASP A 347 4.40 12.33 24.05
CA ASP A 347 4.06 13.07 22.82
C ASP A 347 3.95 14.61 23.00
N GLY A 348 4.19 15.13 24.21
CA GLY A 348 4.05 16.55 24.53
C GLY A 348 5.32 17.29 24.96
N ALA A 349 6.42 16.60 25.27
CA ALA A 349 7.60 17.22 25.88
C ALA A 349 8.65 17.65 24.84
N ASN A 350 9.28 18.81 25.06
CA ASN A 350 10.30 19.35 24.16
C ASN A 350 11.55 18.44 24.18
N PRO A 351 12.00 17.88 23.03
CA PRO A 351 13.04 16.85 22.99
C PRO A 351 14.40 17.28 23.58
N ILE A 352 14.70 18.58 23.62
CA ILE A 352 15.93 19.11 24.22
C ILE A 352 15.91 18.95 25.75
N ASP A 353 14.75 19.13 26.38
CA ASP A 353 14.61 19.04 27.83
C ASP A 353 14.66 17.58 28.30
N LEU A 354 14.07 16.66 27.52
CA LEU A 354 14.21 15.21 27.73
C LEU A 354 15.67 14.73 27.70
N ILE A 355 16.49 15.28 26.80
CA ILE A 355 17.92 14.98 26.72
C ILE A 355 18.67 15.49 27.96
N ARG A 356 18.32 16.70 28.44
CA ARG A 356 18.94 17.29 29.64
C ARG A 356 18.59 16.48 30.90
N GLU A 357 17.34 16.05 31.04
CA GLU A 357 16.92 15.21 32.16
C GLU A 357 17.55 13.82 32.13
N ARG A 358 17.63 13.18 30.96
CA ARG A 358 18.34 11.90 30.81
C ARG A 358 19.82 12.01 31.18
N LYS A 359 20.49 13.09 30.78
CA LYS A 359 21.88 13.34 31.18
C LYS A 359 22.02 13.49 32.70
N LYS A 360 21.11 14.23 33.35
CA LYS A 360 21.10 14.36 34.82
C LYS A 360 20.92 13.01 35.51
N LYS A 361 19.92 12.22 35.12
CA LYS A 361 19.67 10.88 35.68
C LYS A 361 20.88 9.95 35.52
N LYS A 362 21.51 9.92 34.34
CA LYS A 362 22.75 9.15 34.14
C LYS A 362 23.90 9.61 35.03
N THR A 363 24.07 10.92 35.24
CA THR A 363 25.12 11.41 36.14
C THR A 363 24.85 11.06 37.60
N GLU A 364 23.59 11.01 38.02
CA GLU A 364 23.21 10.57 39.37
C GLU A 364 23.42 9.08 39.57
N GLU A 365 23.04 8.24 38.59
CA GLU A 365 23.33 6.82 38.57
C GLU A 365 24.84 6.54 38.64
N PHE A 366 25.63 7.24 37.81
CA PHE A 366 27.08 7.11 37.83
C PHE A 366 27.68 7.53 39.19
N LYS A 367 27.17 8.61 39.81
CA LYS A 367 27.62 9.02 41.16
C LYS A 367 27.25 7.99 42.22
N ARG A 368 26.07 7.35 42.13
CA ARG A 368 25.67 6.26 43.04
C ARG A 368 26.57 5.04 42.87
N TYR A 369 26.83 4.64 41.63
CA TYR A 369 27.75 3.54 41.31
C TYR A 369 29.16 3.83 41.82
N LYS A 370 29.69 5.02 41.55
CA LYS A 370 31.03 5.41 42.02
C LYS A 370 31.12 5.39 43.55
N LYS A 371 30.10 5.91 44.27
CA LYS A 371 30.05 5.83 45.73
C LYS A 371 30.00 4.40 46.26
N HIS A 372 29.34 3.47 45.57
CA HIS A 372 29.31 2.06 45.97
C HIS A 372 30.71 1.42 45.90
N PHE A 373 31.52 1.79 44.90
CA PHE A 373 32.88 1.26 44.72
C PHE A 373 33.96 2.00 45.51
N GLU A 374 33.70 3.21 45.99
CA GLU A 374 34.62 3.95 46.89
C GLU A 374 34.34 3.71 48.38
N ALA A 375 33.27 2.96 48.71
CA ALA A 375 32.90 2.60 50.08
C ALA A 375 33.28 1.15 50.46
N GLU A 376 33.79 0.37 49.50
CA GLU A 376 34.60 -0.83 49.70
C GLU A 376 36.08 -0.43 49.70
#